data_AF-A0A6H1R766-F1
#
_entry.id   AF-A0A6H1R766-F1
#
_cell.length_a   1.000
_cell.length_b   1.000
_cell.length_c   1.000
_cell.angle_alpha   90.00
_cell.angle_beta   90.00
_cell.angle_gamma   90.00
#
_symmetry.space_group_name_H-M   'P 1'
#
loop_
_entity.id
_entity.type
_entity.pdbx_description
1 polymer ?
#
loop_
_entity_poly.entity_id
_entity_poly.type
_entity_poly.pdbx_seq_one_letter_code
_entity_poly.pdbx_strand_id
1 'polypeptide(L)'
;MKRSDRSGSVGIAEVTVTPTITRRRLPRVRSGQRISASVGGVDLEVIMDLDNDGQLCDIHLPESGPHGSFQHGMLSAYVSMMSLALRYGAPLEEIVDRFVHTRFEPSGYTDDPDIPRAASVVDYLARRIALDFLPRTRQEMLGIAPGTRAVA
;
A
#
# COMPACT_ATOMS: atom_id res chain seq x y z
N MET A 1 6.82 -46.61 56.78
CA MET A 1 5.65 -46.64 55.87
C MET A 1 5.41 -45.23 55.34
N LYS A 2 5.40 -45.07 54.02
CA LYS A 2 4.84 -43.97 53.19
C LYS A 2 5.36 -42.52 53.35
N ARG A 3 6.26 -42.17 52.42
CA ARG A 3 6.34 -40.83 51.82
C ARG A 3 4.99 -40.52 51.15
N SER A 4 4.46 -39.32 51.33
CA SER A 4 3.43 -38.78 50.45
C SER A 4 3.83 -37.37 50.02
N ASP A 5 4.46 -37.32 48.85
CA ASP A 5 4.64 -36.12 48.04
C ASP A 5 3.31 -35.37 47.90
N ARG A 6 3.28 -34.12 48.35
CA ARG A 6 2.32 -33.13 47.85
C ARG A 6 3.03 -32.27 46.81
N SER A 7 3.12 -32.83 45.61
CA SER A 7 3.40 -32.08 44.38
C SER A 7 2.23 -31.13 44.12
N GLY A 8 2.35 -29.88 44.55
CA GLY A 8 1.47 -28.81 44.12
C GLY A 8 1.79 -28.46 42.67
N SER A 9 0.92 -28.88 41.74
CA SER A 9 0.99 -28.49 40.34
C SER A 9 0.74 -26.98 40.22
N VAL A 10 1.79 -26.21 39.96
CA VAL A 10 1.65 -24.83 39.51
C VAL A 10 1.07 -24.87 38.10
N GLY A 11 -0.20 -24.49 37.97
CA GLY A 11 -0.85 -24.34 36.68
C GLY A 11 -0.15 -23.24 35.89
N ILE A 12 0.47 -23.62 34.78
CA ILE A 12 0.93 -22.69 33.75
C ILE A 12 -0.33 -22.12 33.07
N ALA A 13 -0.73 -20.92 33.48
CA ALA A 13 -1.76 -20.16 32.77
C ALA A 13 -1.23 -19.83 31.38
N GLU A 14 -1.87 -20.37 30.35
CA GLU A 14 -1.58 -20.07 28.96
C GLU A 14 -1.89 -18.58 28.71
N VAL A 15 -0.83 -17.78 28.50
CA VAL A 15 -0.97 -16.36 28.18
C VAL A 15 -1.37 -16.26 26.71
N THR A 16 -2.67 -16.12 26.45
CA THR A 16 -3.18 -15.77 25.12
C THR A 16 -2.77 -14.32 24.82
N VAL A 17 -1.66 -14.14 24.12
CA VAL A 17 -1.27 -12.83 23.59
C VAL A 17 -2.21 -12.51 22.43
N THR A 18 -3.28 -11.76 22.70
CA THR A 18 -4.06 -11.15 21.63
C THR A 18 -3.18 -10.09 20.96
N PRO A 19 -2.89 -10.17 19.65
CA PRO A 19 -2.13 -9.13 18.98
C PRO A 19 -2.93 -7.83 19.01
N THR A 20 -2.49 -6.87 19.82
CA THR A 20 -3.07 -5.53 19.83
C THR A 20 -2.62 -4.82 18.56
N ILE A 21 -3.53 -4.64 17.61
CA ILE A 21 -3.26 -3.81 16.43
C ILE A 21 -3.16 -2.35 16.89
N THR A 22 -1.94 -1.82 16.95
CA THR A 22 -1.67 -0.43 17.32
C THR A 22 -1.23 0.36 16.10
N ARG A 23 -1.73 1.59 15.98
CA ARG A 23 -1.37 2.50 14.89
C ARG A 23 0.13 2.79 14.98
N ARG A 24 0.88 2.45 13.94
CA ARG A 24 2.29 2.80 13.80
C ARG A 24 2.44 4.32 13.83
N ARG A 25 3.30 4.80 14.73
CA ARG A 25 3.67 6.22 14.79
C ARG A 25 4.71 6.48 13.71
N LEU A 26 4.43 7.44 12.84
CA LEU A 26 5.36 7.84 11.80
C LEU A 26 6.43 8.78 12.36
N PRO A 27 7.68 8.71 11.86
CA PRO A 27 8.74 9.62 12.27
C PRO A 27 8.45 11.05 11.80
N ARG A 28 9.07 12.04 12.46
CA ARG A 28 8.91 13.46 12.12
C ARG A 28 9.52 13.81 10.75
N VAL A 29 10.59 13.12 10.38
CA VAL A 29 11.29 13.25 9.10
C VAL A 29 11.28 11.88 8.45
N ARG A 30 10.95 11.84 7.16
CA ARG A 30 10.85 10.62 6.36
C ARG A 30 11.30 10.88 4.95
N SER A 31 11.86 9.85 4.33
CA SER A 31 12.00 9.81 2.88
C SER A 31 10.63 9.54 2.25
N GLY A 32 10.49 9.95 1.01
CA GLY A 32 9.29 9.69 0.23
C GLY A 32 9.55 9.96 -1.24
N GLN A 33 8.62 9.52 -2.06
CA GLN A 33 8.63 9.78 -3.48
C GLN A 33 7.31 10.41 -3.91
N ARG A 34 7.41 11.38 -4.80
CA ARG A 34 6.26 11.99 -5.46
C ARG A 34 6.10 11.33 -6.82
N ILE A 35 4.92 10.78 -7.05
CA ILE A 35 4.52 10.18 -8.32
C ILE A 35 3.55 11.14 -9.00
N SER A 36 3.89 11.54 -10.22
CA SER A 36 3.02 12.31 -11.10
C SER A 36 2.80 11.49 -12.37
N ALA A 37 1.56 11.34 -12.79
CA ALA A 37 1.21 10.62 -14.00
C ALA A 37 -0.11 11.12 -14.57
N SER A 38 -0.31 10.94 -15.87
CA SER A 38 -1.58 11.15 -16.53
C SER A 38 -2.24 9.79 -16.80
N VAL A 39 -3.52 9.63 -16.48
CA VAL A 39 -4.28 8.39 -16.74
C VAL A 39 -5.56 8.75 -17.47
N GLY A 40 -5.68 8.33 -18.73
CA GLY A 40 -6.86 8.66 -19.54
C GLY A 40 -7.07 10.17 -19.73
N GLY A 41 -5.98 10.94 -19.72
CA GLY A 41 -6.01 12.40 -19.84
C GLY A 41 -6.32 13.15 -18.53
N VAL A 42 -6.36 12.46 -17.39
CA VAL A 42 -6.49 13.08 -16.06
C VAL A 42 -5.19 12.95 -15.31
N ASP A 43 -4.68 14.09 -14.83
CA ASP A 43 -3.44 14.13 -14.07
C ASP A 43 -3.67 13.68 -12.62
N LEU A 44 -2.77 12.82 -12.15
CA LEU A 44 -2.70 12.25 -10.83
C LEU A 44 -1.36 12.64 -10.20
N GLU A 45 -1.40 13.19 -8.99
CA GLU A 45 -0.21 13.35 -8.16
C GLU A 45 -0.43 12.70 -6.80
N VAL A 46 0.52 11.88 -6.37
CA VAL A 46 0.49 11.18 -5.08
C VAL A 46 1.87 11.23 -4.45
N ILE A 47 1.91 11.36 -3.13
CA ILE A 47 3.13 11.31 -2.33
C ILE A 47 3.11 10.03 -1.51
N MET A 48 4.15 9.22 -1.65
CA MET A 48 4.37 7.97 -0.93
C MET A 48 5.49 8.18 0.09
N ASP A 49 5.19 7.98 1.36
CA ASP A 49 6.16 8.11 2.44
C ASP A 49 6.73 6.73 2.80
N LEU A 50 8.04 6.68 3.06
CA LEU A 50 8.74 5.47 3.42
C LEU A 50 9.11 5.44 4.90
N ASP A 51 9.17 4.25 5.48
CA ASP A 51 9.79 4.05 6.78
C ASP A 51 11.32 3.93 6.68
N ASN A 52 11.97 3.68 7.82
CA ASN A 52 13.42 3.58 7.90
C ASN A 52 14.00 2.40 7.12
N ASP A 53 13.18 1.38 6.82
CA ASP A 53 13.56 0.19 6.07
C ASP A 53 13.25 0.34 4.57
N GLY A 54 12.79 1.53 4.14
CA GLY A 54 12.42 1.82 2.76
C GLY A 54 11.08 1.24 2.35
N GLN A 55 10.27 0.75 3.29
CA GLN A 55 8.94 0.19 3.02
C GLN A 55 7.90 1.31 2.97
N LEU A 56 6.89 1.14 2.12
CA LEU A 56 5.77 2.08 2.03
C LEU A 56 5.01 2.10 3.36
N CYS A 57 4.96 3.27 3.99
CA CYS A 57 4.36 3.44 5.33
C CYS A 57 3.13 4.35 5.35
N ASP A 58 3.03 5.27 4.38
CA ASP A 58 1.91 6.20 4.24
C ASP A 58 1.78 6.66 2.78
N ILE A 59 0.59 7.13 2.41
CA ILE A 59 0.30 7.67 1.08
C ILE A 59 -0.74 8.77 1.17
N HIS A 60 -0.51 9.88 0.47
CA HIS A 60 -1.38 11.05 0.54
C HIS A 60 -1.38 11.84 -0.77
N LEU A 61 -2.45 12.60 -0.99
CA LEU A 61 -2.51 13.57 -2.07
C LEU A 61 -1.86 14.89 -1.63
N PRO A 62 -1.20 15.63 -2.55
CA PRO A 62 -0.69 16.97 -2.26
C PRO A 62 -1.85 17.94 -1.95
N GLU A 63 -1.67 18.79 -0.94
CA GLU A 63 -2.68 19.79 -0.55
C GLU A 63 -2.95 20.85 -1.63
N SER A 64 -1.97 21.10 -2.50
CA SER A 64 -2.07 22.04 -3.63
C SER A 64 -2.80 21.46 -4.85
N GLY A 65 -3.28 20.22 -4.79
CA GLY A 65 -3.96 19.55 -5.89
C GLY A 65 -5.37 20.09 -6.16
N PRO A 66 -5.96 19.77 -7.33
CA PRO A 66 -7.33 20.15 -7.66
C PRO A 66 -8.31 19.55 -6.66
N HIS A 67 -9.14 20.37 -6.00
CA HIS A 67 -10.10 19.90 -5.01
C HIS A 67 -11.55 20.19 -5.43
N GLY A 68 -12.52 19.48 -4.83
CA GLY A 68 -13.95 19.78 -4.98
C GLY A 68 -14.68 19.05 -6.13
N SER A 69 -13.98 18.23 -6.93
CA SER A 69 -14.63 17.31 -7.88
C SER A 69 -14.99 15.98 -7.21
N PHE A 70 -16.03 15.31 -7.70
CA PHE A 70 -16.41 13.96 -7.23
C PHE A 70 -15.26 12.97 -7.37
N GLN A 71 -14.55 13.01 -8.51
CA GLN A 71 -13.41 12.13 -8.78
C GLN A 71 -12.28 12.35 -7.77
N HIS A 72 -11.89 13.60 -7.52
CA HIS A 72 -10.85 13.89 -6.53
C HIS A 72 -11.29 13.54 -5.11
N GLY A 73 -12.56 13.78 -4.76
CA GLY A 73 -13.11 13.40 -3.45
C GLY A 73 -13.03 11.89 -3.20
N MET A 74 -13.42 11.08 -4.19
CA MET A 74 -13.33 9.61 -4.11
C MET A 74 -11.87 9.13 -4.04
N LEU A 75 -10.98 9.72 -4.83
CA LEU A 75 -9.55 9.40 -4.79
C LEU A 75 -8.95 9.76 -3.42
N SER A 76 -9.27 10.93 -2.89
CA SER A 76 -8.82 11.40 -1.58
C SER A 76 -9.29 10.47 -0.46
N ALA A 77 -10.56 10.04 -0.49
CA ALA A 77 -11.10 9.06 0.44
C ALA A 77 -10.38 7.70 0.33
N TYR A 78 -10.12 7.23 -0.90
CA TYR A 78 -9.39 5.99 -1.15
C TYR A 78 -7.95 6.04 -0.62
N VAL A 79 -7.19 7.09 -0.96
CA VAL A 79 -5.81 7.29 -0.52
C VAL A 79 -5.75 7.42 1.01
N SER A 80 -6.71 8.12 1.62
CA SER A 80 -6.82 8.22 3.09
C SER A 80 -7.12 6.87 3.75
N MET A 81 -7.96 6.04 3.14
CA MET A 81 -8.19 4.67 3.61
C MET A 81 -6.93 3.82 3.50
N MET A 82 -6.17 3.94 2.40
CA MET A 82 -4.92 3.21 2.23
C MET A 82 -3.85 3.65 3.23
N SER A 83 -3.71 4.96 3.47
CA SER A 83 -2.92 5.53 4.56
C SER A 83 -3.26 4.88 5.90
N LEU A 84 -4.55 4.79 6.23
CA LEU A 84 -4.99 4.17 7.46
C LEU A 84 -4.59 2.69 7.52
N ALA A 85 -4.85 1.93 6.46
CA ALA A 85 -4.51 0.51 6.39
C ALA A 85 -3.00 0.27 6.60
N LEU A 86 -2.15 1.01 5.88
CA LEU A 86 -0.68 0.91 5.98
C LEU A 86 -0.19 1.21 7.40
N ARG A 87 -0.76 2.23 8.05
CA ARG A 87 -0.40 2.62 9.41
C ARG A 87 -0.87 1.62 10.47
N TYR A 88 -1.85 0.78 10.16
CA TYR A 88 -2.28 -0.33 11.01
C TYR A 88 -1.59 -1.65 10.64
N GLY A 89 -0.62 -1.62 9.73
CA GLY A 89 0.19 -2.78 9.36
C GLY A 89 -0.50 -3.76 8.41
N ALA A 90 -1.48 -3.30 7.63
CA ALA A 90 -2.06 -4.12 6.59
C ALA A 90 -0.99 -4.55 5.57
N PRO A 91 -0.97 -5.82 5.15
CA PRO A 91 0.04 -6.35 4.24
C PRO A 91 -0.09 -5.71 2.85
N LEU A 92 0.99 -5.09 2.37
CA LEU A 92 1.00 -4.35 1.10
C LEU A 92 0.62 -5.23 -0.09
N GLU A 93 1.07 -6.49 -0.10
CA GLU A 93 0.74 -7.47 -1.15
C GLU A 93 -0.78 -7.66 -1.29
N GLU A 94 -1.51 -7.80 -0.17
CA GLU A 94 -2.97 -8.00 -0.21
C GLU A 94 -3.72 -6.74 -0.64
N ILE A 95 -3.23 -5.56 -0.24
CA ILE A 95 -3.78 -4.28 -0.69
C ILE A 95 -3.64 -4.18 -2.21
N VAL A 96 -2.44 -4.43 -2.74
CA VAL A 96 -2.17 -4.35 -4.18
C VAL A 96 -3.02 -5.36 -4.94
N ASP A 97 -3.00 -6.63 -4.55
CA ASP A 97 -3.77 -7.71 -5.22
C ASP A 97 -5.26 -7.36 -5.32
N ARG A 98 -5.82 -6.72 -4.29
CA ARG A 98 -7.22 -6.31 -4.26
C ARG A 98 -7.58 -5.24 -5.30
N PHE A 99 -6.65 -4.34 -5.62
CA PHE A 99 -6.95 -3.14 -6.42
C PHE A 99 -6.41 -3.20 -7.85
N VAL A 100 -5.44 -4.07 -8.13
CA VAL A 100 -4.98 -4.33 -9.49
C VAL A 100 -6.15 -4.82 -10.36
N HIS A 101 -6.19 -4.37 -11.61
CA HIS A 101 -7.24 -4.62 -12.60
C HIS A 101 -8.63 -4.05 -12.27
N THR A 102 -8.75 -3.20 -11.24
CA THR A 102 -10.00 -2.49 -10.95
C THR A 102 -10.36 -1.56 -12.10
N ARG A 103 -11.60 -1.65 -12.60
CA ARG A 103 -12.05 -0.94 -13.81
C ARG A 103 -13.05 0.17 -13.48
N PHE A 104 -12.69 1.41 -13.79
CA PHE A 104 -13.58 2.58 -13.78
C PHE A 104 -12.86 3.78 -14.42
N GLU A 105 -13.61 4.81 -14.80
CA GLU A 105 -13.07 6.04 -15.37
C GLU A 105 -12.57 7.02 -14.30
N PRO A 106 -11.41 7.69 -14.49
CA PRO A 106 -10.60 7.74 -15.72
C PRO A 106 -9.78 6.46 -15.98
N SER A 107 -9.80 5.98 -17.23
CA SER A 107 -9.02 4.84 -17.70
C SER A 107 -8.35 5.11 -19.05
N GLY A 108 -7.28 4.38 -19.40
CA GLY A 108 -6.65 4.50 -20.71
C GLY A 108 -5.12 4.52 -20.67
N TYR A 109 -4.55 5.19 -21.66
CA TYR A 109 -3.09 5.36 -21.77
C TYR A 109 -2.56 6.22 -20.64
N THR A 110 -1.32 5.95 -20.26
CA THR A 110 -0.56 6.76 -19.32
C THR A 110 0.70 7.33 -19.95
N ASP A 111 1.31 8.29 -19.26
CA ASP A 111 2.64 8.81 -19.55
C ASP A 111 3.78 8.02 -18.88
N ASP A 112 3.45 7.14 -17.92
CA ASP A 112 4.41 6.20 -17.31
C ASP A 112 4.83 5.09 -18.30
N PRO A 113 6.11 5.01 -18.72
CA PRO A 113 6.59 3.98 -19.64
C PRO A 113 6.52 2.57 -19.04
N ASP A 114 6.56 2.43 -17.72
CA ASP A 114 6.47 1.13 -17.06
C ASP A 114 5.03 0.61 -17.01
N ILE A 115 4.02 1.49 -17.09
CA ILE A 115 2.59 1.13 -17.03
C ILE A 115 1.80 1.78 -18.18
N PRO A 116 2.06 1.49 -19.47
CA PRO A 116 1.53 2.28 -20.60
C PRO A 116 0.00 2.39 -20.68
N ARG A 117 -0.73 1.49 -20.02
CA ARG A 117 -2.19 1.51 -19.97
C ARG A 117 -2.70 1.04 -18.61
N ALA A 118 -3.61 1.80 -18.02
CA ALA A 118 -4.32 1.46 -16.80
C ALA A 118 -5.83 1.33 -17.04
N ALA A 119 -6.47 0.44 -16.27
CA ALA A 119 -7.91 0.23 -16.29
C ALA A 119 -8.68 1.17 -15.36
N SER A 120 -7.96 1.88 -14.48
CA SER A 120 -8.43 3.02 -13.69
C SER A 120 -7.24 3.74 -13.04
N VAL A 121 -7.48 4.90 -12.43
CA VAL A 121 -6.51 5.62 -11.57
C VAL A 121 -6.08 4.77 -10.36
N VAL A 122 -6.99 4.00 -9.76
CA VAL A 122 -6.68 3.12 -8.61
C VAL A 122 -5.82 1.94 -9.04
N ASP A 123 -6.16 1.34 -10.18
CA ASP A 123 -5.38 0.26 -10.77
C ASP A 123 -3.97 0.73 -11.17
N TYR A 124 -3.83 1.92 -11.77
CA TYR A 124 -2.53 2.55 -12.00
C TYR A 124 -1.71 2.64 -10.70
N LEU A 125 -2.30 3.20 -9.64
CA LEU A 125 -1.61 3.38 -8.36
C LEU A 125 -1.19 2.05 -7.74
N ALA A 126 -2.07 1.04 -7.79
CA ALA A 126 -1.77 -0.30 -7.27
C ALA A 126 -0.62 -0.95 -8.04
N ARG A 127 -0.60 -0.85 -9.38
CA ARG A 127 0.50 -1.35 -10.21
C ARG A 127 1.80 -0.60 -9.98
N ARG A 128 1.75 0.73 -9.80
CA ARG A 128 2.93 1.55 -9.50
C ARG A 128 3.55 1.14 -8.16
N ILE A 129 2.72 0.97 -7.14
CA ILE A 129 3.13 0.45 -5.83
C ILE A 129 3.73 -0.96 -5.98
N ALA A 130 3.14 -1.82 -6.81
CA ALA A 130 3.66 -3.16 -7.06
C ALA A 130 5.08 -3.12 -7.68
N LEU A 131 5.28 -2.25 -8.67
CA LEU A 131 6.57 -2.10 -9.35
C LEU A 131 7.64 -1.54 -8.43
N ASP A 132 7.29 -0.58 -7.58
CA ASP A 132 8.24 0.12 -6.71
C ASP A 132 8.58 -0.70 -5.44
N PHE A 133 7.63 -1.47 -4.88
CA PHE A 133 7.78 -2.08 -3.54
C PHE A 133 7.67 -3.60 -3.47
N LEU A 134 7.04 -4.26 -4.45
CA LEU A 134 6.87 -5.72 -4.40
C LEU A 134 8.01 -6.45 -5.11
N PRO A 135 8.40 -7.66 -4.66
CA PRO A 135 9.41 -8.45 -5.34
C PRO A 135 8.93 -8.88 -6.74
N ARG A 136 9.85 -9.06 -7.68
CA ARG A 136 9.58 -9.48 -9.08
C ARG A 136 8.62 -10.65 -9.18
N THR A 137 8.79 -11.69 -8.36
CA THR A 137 7.92 -12.87 -8.35
C THR A 137 6.45 -12.51 -8.07
N ARG A 138 6.18 -11.52 -7.22
CA ARG A 138 4.81 -11.06 -6.96
C ARG A 138 4.26 -10.22 -8.09
N GLN A 139 5.09 -9.37 -8.70
CA GLN A 139 4.71 -8.60 -9.89
C GLN A 139 4.25 -9.55 -11.00
N GLU A 140 5.02 -10.61 -11.27
CA GLU A 140 4.71 -11.64 -12.27
C GLU A 140 3.39 -12.37 -11.97
N MET A 141 3.16 -12.76 -10.71
CA MET A 141 1.90 -13.40 -10.29
C MET A 141 0.67 -12.52 -10.52
N LEU A 142 0.82 -11.20 -10.38
CA LEU A 142 -0.24 -10.22 -10.61
C LEU A 142 -0.41 -9.87 -12.10
N GLY A 143 0.43 -10.42 -12.98
CA GLY A 143 0.48 -10.08 -14.39
C GLY A 143 1.02 -8.66 -14.65
N ILE A 144 1.83 -8.15 -13.72
CA ILE A 144 2.46 -6.83 -13.80
C ILE A 144 3.88 -7.03 -14.30
N ALA A 145 4.14 -6.59 -15.52
CA ALA A 145 5.48 -6.50 -16.07
C ALA A 145 5.77 -5.04 -16.38
N PRO A 146 6.96 -4.51 -16.05
CA PRO A 146 7.34 -3.17 -16.47
C PRO A 146 7.30 -3.12 -18.00
N GLY A 147 6.70 -2.07 -18.55
CA GLY A 147 6.85 -1.73 -19.95
C GLY A 147 8.33 -1.59 -20.31
N THR A 148 8.64 -1.69 -21.61
CA THR A 148 10.03 -1.68 -22.10
C THR A 148 10.75 -0.40 -21.64
N ARG A 149 11.58 -0.51 -20.59
CA ARG A 149 12.58 0.52 -20.27
C ARG A 149 13.53 0.59 -21.46
N ALA A 150 13.45 1.65 -22.26
CA ALA A 150 14.61 2.07 -23.02
C ALA A 150 15.68 2.42 -21.98
N VAL A 151 16.69 1.56 -21.87
CA VAL A 151 17.87 1.83 -21.04
C VAL A 151 18.52 3.07 -21.64
N ALA A 152 18.41 4.20 -20.94
CA ALA A 152 19.18 5.41 -21.23
C ALA A 152 20.41 5.44 -20.30
#